data_AF-A0A4Q0SL23-F1
#
_entry.id   AF-A0A4Q0SL23-F1
#
_cell.length_a   1.000
_cell.length_b   1.000
_cell.length_c   1.000
_cell.angle_alpha   90.00
_cell.angle_beta   90.00
_cell.angle_gamma   90.00
#
_symmetry.space_group_name_H-M   'P 1'
#
loop_
_entity.id
_entity.type
_entity.pdbx_description
1 polymer ?
#
loop_
_entity_poly.entity_id
_entity_poly.type
_entity_poly.pdbx_seq_one_letter_code
_entity_poly.pdbx_strand_id
1 'polypeptide(L)'
;MAGKSSSWMGLAEPTMGYIDPKAWNKLISEQQKPVVEKNLLLGVYDAEACSRSALEYPDKLEILQGVGEVVTTWLLYGPVSRYSDTIIAGLSCITRCVEHTTTT
;
A
#
# COMPACT_ATOMS: atom_id res chain seq x y z
N MET A 1 -19.33 -3.63 -17.65
CA MET A 1 -19.42 -4.71 -16.65
C MET A 1 -18.00 -5.24 -16.46
N ALA A 2 -17.28 -4.77 -15.44
CA ALA A 2 -15.89 -5.18 -15.22
C ALA A 2 -15.88 -6.58 -14.57
N GLY A 3 -15.19 -7.53 -15.22
CA GLY A 3 -15.08 -8.91 -14.79
C GLY A 3 -14.46 -9.01 -13.40
N LYS A 4 -15.08 -9.81 -12.54
CA LYS A 4 -14.64 -10.08 -11.18
C LYS A 4 -13.41 -10.99 -11.23
N SER A 5 -12.22 -10.39 -11.42
CA SER A 5 -10.95 -11.10 -11.28
C SER A 5 -10.84 -11.65 -9.86
N SER A 6 -10.31 -12.87 -9.71
CA SER A 6 -10.15 -13.47 -8.40
C SER A 6 -8.98 -12.84 -7.65
N SER A 7 -9.15 -11.62 -7.18
CA SER A 7 -8.07 -10.82 -6.63
C SER A 7 -7.86 -11.07 -5.14
N TRP A 8 -6.64 -11.45 -4.78
CA TRP A 8 -6.17 -11.56 -3.40
C TRP A 8 -5.48 -10.26 -3.02
N MET A 9 -5.76 -9.77 -1.81
CA MET A 9 -5.16 -8.53 -1.32
C MET A 9 -4.39 -8.76 -0.04
N GLY A 10 -3.11 -8.36 -0.04
CA GLY A 10 -2.28 -8.25 1.15
C GLY A 10 -2.50 -6.93 1.86
N LEU A 11 -2.66 -6.96 3.18
CA LEU A 11 -2.96 -5.78 3.98
C LEU A 11 -2.23 -5.81 5.32
N ALA A 12 -1.72 -4.66 5.72
CA ALA A 12 -1.44 -4.42 7.13
C ALA A 12 -2.74 -3.99 7.82
N GLU A 13 -2.99 -4.43 9.06
CA GLU A 13 -4.24 -4.16 9.80
C GLU A 13 -4.68 -2.68 9.79
N PRO A 14 -3.79 -1.68 9.94
CA PRO A 14 -4.18 -0.26 9.89
C PRO A 14 -4.70 0.21 8.52
N THR A 15 -4.43 -0.55 7.46
CA THR A 15 -4.86 -0.19 6.09
C THR A 15 -6.26 -0.66 5.75
N MET A 16 -6.93 -1.38 6.67
CA MET A 16 -8.25 -1.95 6.41
C MET A 16 -9.32 -0.88 6.15
N GLY A 17 -9.20 0.29 6.78
CA GLY A 17 -10.13 1.42 6.58
C GLY A 17 -10.01 2.11 5.23
N TYR A 18 -9.02 1.76 4.42
CA TYR A 18 -8.70 2.41 3.14
C TYR A 18 -9.26 1.68 1.92
N ILE A 19 -9.92 0.54 2.10
CA ILE A 19 -10.40 -0.28 0.98
C ILE A 19 -11.86 -0.67 1.16
N ASP A 20 -12.52 -1.06 0.07
CA ASP A 20 -13.77 -1.81 0.12
C ASP A 20 -13.46 -3.31 0.19
N PRO A 21 -13.68 -4.00 1.33
CA PRO A 21 -13.42 -5.44 1.46
C PRO A 21 -14.21 -6.29 0.46
N LYS A 22 -15.37 -5.80 -0.01
CA LYS A 22 -16.25 -6.54 -0.93
C LYS A 22 -15.73 -6.56 -2.37
N ALA A 23 -14.76 -5.70 -2.69
CA ALA A 23 -14.11 -5.66 -3.99
C ALA A 23 -13.12 -6.83 -4.20
N TRP A 24 -12.77 -7.56 -3.14
CA TRP A 24 -11.72 -8.59 -3.15
C TRP A 24 -12.29 -9.95 -2.80
N ASN A 25 -11.74 -11.00 -3.40
CA ASN A 25 -12.16 -12.37 -3.11
C ASN A 25 -11.57 -12.88 -1.79
N LYS A 26 -10.35 -12.43 -1.46
CA LYS A 26 -9.65 -12.85 -0.26
C LYS A 26 -8.76 -11.72 0.26
N LEU A 27 -8.84 -11.49 1.56
CA LEU A 27 -7.95 -10.59 2.28
C LEU A 27 -6.94 -11.42 3.08
N ILE A 28 -5.66 -11.09 2.93
CA ILE A 28 -4.55 -11.69 3.64
C ILE A 28 -3.98 -10.61 4.56
N SER A 29 -4.15 -10.80 5.86
CA SER A 29 -3.64 -9.88 6.87
C SER A 29 -2.19 -10.22 7.21
N GLU A 30 -1.32 -9.22 7.14
CA GLU A 30 0.08 -9.29 7.52
C GLU A 30 0.33 -8.30 8.67
N GLN A 31 1.31 -8.59 9.53
CA GLN A 31 1.56 -7.73 10.69
C GLN A 31 2.20 -6.38 10.34
N GLN A 32 3.01 -6.33 9.28
CA GLN A 32 3.84 -5.15 8.98
C GLN A 32 3.87 -4.86 7.49
N LYS A 33 3.81 -3.57 7.12
CA LYS A 33 3.90 -3.10 5.73
C LYS A 33 5.09 -3.68 4.93
N PRO A 34 6.32 -3.80 5.47
CA PRO A 34 7.43 -4.39 4.70
C PRO A 34 7.22 -5.85 4.33
N VAL A 35 6.46 -6.61 5.13
CA VAL A 35 6.07 -7.98 4.78
C VAL A 35 5.07 -7.94 3.63
N VAL A 36 4.15 -6.97 3.66
CA VAL A 36 3.14 -6.83 2.61
C VAL A 36 3.79 -6.57 1.25
N GLU A 37 4.65 -5.56 1.21
CA GLU A 37 5.38 -5.16 0.01
C GLU A 37 6.24 -6.29 -0.55
N LYS A 38 7.00 -6.97 0.31
CA LYS A 38 7.83 -8.12 -0.09
C LYS A 38 6.98 -9.20 -0.75
N ASN A 39 5.84 -9.55 -0.16
CA ASN A 39 4.98 -10.63 -0.62
C ASN A 39 4.22 -10.23 -1.90
N LEU A 40 3.89 -8.95 -2.09
CA LEU A 40 3.37 -8.42 -3.37
C LEU A 40 4.40 -8.61 -4.49
N LEU A 41 5.64 -8.20 -4.26
CA LEU A 41 6.73 -8.33 -5.25
C LEU A 41 7.08 -9.79 -5.59
N LEU A 42 6.74 -10.72 -4.69
CA LEU A 42 6.90 -12.17 -4.88
C LEU A 42 5.65 -12.83 -5.50
N GLY A 43 4.58 -12.09 -5.74
CA GLY A 43 3.34 -12.62 -6.34
C GLY A 43 2.51 -13.49 -5.40
N VAL A 44 2.63 -13.32 -4.08
CA VAL A 44 1.81 -14.04 -3.09
C VAL A 44 0.34 -13.58 -3.15
N TYR A 45 0.10 -12.37 -3.64
CA TYR A 45 -1.21 -11.78 -3.92
C TYR A 45 -1.09 -10.67 -4.97
N ASP A 46 -2.24 -10.21 -5.47
CA ASP A 46 -2.33 -9.39 -6.66
C ASP A 46 -2.27 -7.88 -6.38
N ALA A 47 -2.55 -7.48 -5.13
CA ALA A 47 -2.60 -6.07 -4.74
C ALA A 47 -2.29 -5.84 -3.26
N GLU A 48 -1.91 -4.60 -2.94
CA GLU A 48 -1.77 -4.10 -1.58
C GLU A 48 -2.27 -2.65 -1.45
N ALA A 49 -2.41 -2.18 -0.21
CA ALA A 49 -2.69 -0.78 0.11
C ALA A 49 -1.40 0.00 0.44
N CYS A 50 -0.55 0.29 -0.56
CA CYS A 50 0.67 1.11 -0.37
C CYS A 50 1.11 1.85 -1.65
N SER A 51 1.60 3.10 -1.55
CA SER A 51 2.07 3.91 -2.72
C SER A 51 3.48 3.62 -3.11
N ARG A 52 4.33 3.46 -2.10
CA ARG A 52 5.73 3.80 -2.32
C ARG A 52 6.34 2.82 -3.31
N SER A 53 5.94 1.57 -3.20
CA SER A 53 6.45 0.46 -3.97
C SER A 53 6.26 0.63 -5.47
N ALA A 54 5.14 1.15 -6.01
CA ALA A 54 5.14 1.38 -7.47
C ALA A 54 5.72 2.70 -7.94
N LEU A 55 6.00 3.64 -7.03
CA LEU A 55 6.91 4.72 -7.39
C LEU A 55 8.35 4.18 -7.51
N GLU A 56 8.70 3.17 -6.71
CA GLU A 56 10.03 2.53 -6.72
C GLU A 56 10.17 1.46 -7.82
N TYR A 57 9.10 0.76 -8.17
CA TYR A 57 9.08 -0.33 -9.15
C TYR A 57 8.01 -0.11 -10.24
N PRO A 58 8.05 1.00 -11.01
CA PRO A 58 7.02 1.34 -12.00
C PRO A 58 6.89 0.32 -13.14
N ASP A 59 7.97 -0.43 -13.43
CA ASP A 59 7.96 -1.49 -14.46
C ASP A 59 7.27 -2.78 -13.97
N LYS A 60 7.04 -2.89 -12.66
CA LYS A 60 6.38 -4.04 -12.04
C LYS A 60 5.00 -3.67 -11.53
N LEU A 61 4.79 -2.42 -11.14
CA LEU A 61 3.62 -1.92 -10.41
C LEU A 61 3.01 -0.65 -11.06
N GLU A 62 1.70 -0.59 -11.20
CA GLU A 62 0.70 0.41 -11.67
C GLU A 62 -0.33 0.87 -10.61
N ILE A 63 -0.66 2.16 -10.51
CA ILE A 63 -1.75 2.60 -9.62
C ILE A 63 -3.15 2.19 -10.09
N LEU A 64 -3.91 1.41 -9.29
CA LEU A 64 -5.35 1.24 -9.52
C LEU A 64 -6.21 2.39 -9.05
N GLN A 65 -5.98 2.81 -7.81
CA GLN A 65 -6.89 3.69 -7.11
C GLN A 65 -6.11 4.50 -6.09
N GLY A 66 -6.27 5.82 -6.17
CA GLY A 66 -5.89 6.71 -5.07
C GLY A 66 -6.95 6.66 -3.97
N VAL A 67 -6.54 6.39 -2.73
CA VAL A 67 -7.47 6.35 -1.59
C VAL A 67 -7.71 7.73 -0.96
N GLY A 68 -6.85 8.70 -1.26
CA GLY A 68 -6.92 10.06 -0.74
C GLY A 68 -5.68 10.44 0.08
N GLU A 69 -5.76 11.56 0.79
CA GLU A 69 -4.69 12.06 1.65
C GLU A 69 -4.63 11.27 2.97
N VAL A 70 -3.45 10.76 3.30
CA VAL A 70 -3.15 10.15 4.61
C VAL A 70 -2.16 11.03 5.33
N VAL A 71 -2.59 11.63 6.44
CA VAL A 71 -1.73 12.47 7.30
C VAL A 71 -1.10 11.59 8.37
N THR A 72 0.23 11.46 8.33
CA THR A 72 0.98 10.77 9.40
C THR A 72 1.62 11.81 10.31
N THR A 73 1.29 11.78 11.60
CA THR A 73 1.92 12.64 12.62
C THR A 73 2.92 11.82 13.43
N TRP A 74 4.15 12.31 13.55
CA TRP A 74 5.19 11.70 14.36
C TRP A 74 5.33 12.43 15.68
N LEU A 75 5.26 11.69 16.79
CA LEU A 75 5.62 12.19 18.11
C LEU A 75 7.02 11.69 18.45
N LEU A 76 7.99 12.60 18.41
CA LEU A 76 9.33 12.31 18.90
C LEU A 76 9.39 12.64 20.39
N TYR A 77 9.67 11.64 21.23
CA TYR A 77 9.79 11.81 22.67
C TYR A 77 11.13 11.30 23.19
N GLY A 78 11.57 11.88 24.30
CA GLY A 78 12.78 11.53 25.02
C GLY A 78 12.79 12.24 26.38
N PRO A 79 13.70 11.88 27.30
CA PRO A 79 13.73 12.48 28.63
C PRO A 79 14.02 14.00 28.61
N VAL A 80 14.61 14.51 27.52
CA VAL A 80 14.88 15.94 27.31
C VAL A 80 14.56 16.28 25.86
N SER A 81 13.72 17.30 25.63
CA SER A 81 13.52 17.84 24.28
C SER A 81 14.79 18.54 23.82
N ARG A 82 15.34 18.09 22.69
CA ARG A 82 16.43 18.77 21.96
C ARG A 82 15.94 19.48 20.71
N TYR A 83 14.62 19.44 20.48
CA TYR A 83 13.98 20.07 19.34
C TYR A 83 13.59 21.51 19.71
N SER A 84 14.09 22.49 18.96
CA SER A 84 13.87 23.92 19.20
C SER A 84 13.13 24.62 18.05
N ASP A 85 12.65 23.89 17.04
CA ASP A 85 12.06 24.43 15.82
C ASP A 85 10.55 24.11 15.69
N THR A 86 9.96 24.34 14.51
CA THR A 86 8.53 24.13 14.20
C THR A 86 8.29 22.82 13.43
N ILE A 87 7.39 21.95 13.92
CA ILE A 87 7.04 20.66 13.28
C ILE A 87 6.31 20.89 11.94
N ILE A 88 6.67 20.13 10.89
CA ILE A 88 6.09 20.19 9.53
C ILE A 88 5.66 18.76 9.09
N ALA A 89 4.48 18.59 8.46
CA ALA A 89 3.92 17.30 8.00
C ALA A 89 3.94 17.13 6.46
N GLY A 90 3.95 15.88 5.94
CA GLY A 90 4.03 15.56 4.49
C GLY A 90 3.27 14.27 4.02
N LEU A 91 3.00 14.15 2.71
CA LEU A 91 1.98 13.31 2.01
C LEU A 91 2.46 11.95 1.42
N SER A 92 1.55 10.99 1.17
CA SER A 92 1.78 9.66 0.50
C SER A 92 0.53 9.11 -0.27
N CYS A 93 0.66 8.18 -1.24
CA CYS A 93 -0.40 7.68 -2.19
C CYS A 93 -0.66 6.11 -2.15
N ILE A 94 -1.23 5.41 -3.16
CA ILE A 94 -1.30 3.90 -3.31
C ILE A 94 -1.05 3.43 -4.77
N THR A 95 -0.50 2.22 -4.99
CA THR A 95 -0.10 1.61 -6.28
C THR A 95 -0.29 0.04 -6.41
N ARG A 96 -0.31 -0.62 -7.62
CA ARG A 96 -0.60 -2.09 -7.98
C ARG A 96 0.11 -2.68 -9.25
N CYS A 97 0.58 -3.93 -9.32
CA CYS A 97 1.01 -4.63 -10.58
C CYS A 97 0.15 -4.58 -11.88
N VAL A 98 0.79 -4.41 -13.05
CA VAL A 98 0.27 -4.86 -14.37
C VAL A 98 1.05 -6.08 -14.85
N GLU A 99 0.37 -7.19 -15.11
CA GLU A 99 0.95 -8.32 -15.84
C GLU A 99 0.73 -8.17 -17.35
N HIS A 100 1.79 -8.38 -18.13
CA HIS A 100 1.72 -8.52 -19.58
C HIS A 100 1.43 -9.97 -19.96
N THR A 101 0.30 -10.20 -20.64
CA THR A 101 0.02 -11.44 -21.39
C THR A 101 0.94 -11.49 -22.60
N THR A 102 1.87 -12.44 -22.61
CA THR A 102 2.71 -12.75 -23.77
C THR A 102 1.84 -13.42 -24.84
N THR A 103 1.69 -12.83 -26.01
CA THR A 103 1.22 -13.57 -27.19
C THR A 103 1.96 -13.10 -28.44
N THR A 104 2.87 -13.98 -28.86
CA THR A 104 3.54 -14.15 -30.17
C THR A 104 4.65 -13.18 -30.57
#